data_AF-A0AA40FSY1-F1
#
_entry.id   AF-A0AA40FSY1-F1
#
_cell.length_a   1.000
_cell.length_b   1.000
_cell.length_c   1.000
_cell.angle_alpha   90.00
_cell.angle_beta   90.00
_cell.angle_gamma   90.00
#
_symmetry.space_group_name_H-M   'P 1'
#
loop_
_entity.id
_entity.type
_entity.pdbx_description
1 polymer ?
#
loop_
_entity_poly.entity_id
_entity_poly.type
_entity_poly.pdbx_seq_one_letter_code
_entity_poly.pdbx_strand_id
1 'polypeptide(L)'
;MVSIGRGRGWAQNDRNSLSKPGKSLYSDDMTYINLVSLINLVNSENVAQKTEDVMKLINEKVDKENLKEIHDKLYSYALNNRDFGLKLLMVYNYPTIKNICDSEGTSLYKHLVKRFQIDYEKRKDLRQKNAVQFHNAVVLFSKYLSYIVHSSCKFLALQSALMDYMEMLLETGSPEDIQVFTEQLIVHGNNLHSSYKEKLEDLMITARQMLIKENLSFMSRQFLLYAIDLESKNFNPLPKYLQKFYKLQFTKNFKEEDNDIINSLSNINVEDEHLSSTNEPNDQKYQSTCANSRGLRAIRGLGAADVPK
;
A
#
# COMPACT_ATOMS: atom_id res chain seq x y z
N MET A 1 -33.32 69.54 43.90
CA MET A 1 -32.45 69.31 45.07
C MET A 1 -32.21 67.82 45.18
N VAL A 2 -31.00 67.35 44.85
CA VAL A 2 -30.63 65.94 45.00
C VAL A 2 -29.29 65.89 45.71
N SER A 3 -29.28 65.07 46.75
CA SER A 3 -28.29 64.99 47.82
C SER A 3 -26.94 64.44 47.37
N ILE A 4 -25.87 64.99 47.94
CA ILE A 4 -24.48 64.55 47.85
C ILE A 4 -24.26 63.47 48.91
N GLY A 5 -23.93 62.25 48.47
CA GLY A 5 -23.44 61.17 49.33
C GLY A 5 -21.97 60.88 49.04
N ARG A 6 -21.07 61.32 49.93
CA ARG A 6 -19.65 60.94 49.96
C ARG A 6 -19.51 59.60 50.68
N GLY A 7 -18.90 58.61 50.03
CA GLY A 7 -18.43 57.38 50.65
C GLY A 7 -17.21 56.85 49.91
N ARG A 8 -16.02 56.98 50.51
CA ARG A 8 -14.77 56.37 50.04
C ARG A 8 -14.63 54.98 50.68
N GLY A 9 -14.31 53.96 49.88
CA GLY A 9 -13.93 52.64 50.36
C GLY A 9 -13.48 51.78 49.18
N TRP A 10 -12.24 51.29 49.24
CA TRP A 10 -11.49 50.70 48.14
C TRP A 10 -11.82 49.22 47.96
N ALA A 11 -12.02 48.79 46.70
CA ALA A 11 -11.63 47.48 46.18
C ALA A 11 -11.93 47.45 44.68
N GLN A 12 -10.89 47.64 43.85
CA GLN A 12 -10.93 47.19 42.46
C GLN A 12 -11.04 45.67 42.48
N ASN A 13 -12.20 45.13 42.16
CA ASN A 13 -12.28 43.78 41.62
C ASN A 13 -12.25 43.92 40.10
N ASP A 14 -11.04 43.97 39.57
CA ASP A 14 -10.77 43.65 38.18
C ASP A 14 -11.36 42.27 37.91
N ARG A 15 -12.53 42.23 37.27
CA ARG A 15 -12.97 41.05 36.53
C ARG A 15 -12.20 40.97 35.22
N ASN A 16 -10.87 41.00 35.32
CA ASN A 16 -10.01 40.36 34.35
C ASN A 16 -10.15 38.87 34.62
N SER A 17 -11.14 38.25 33.99
CA SER A 17 -11.14 36.80 33.85
C SER A 17 -9.79 36.43 33.23
N LEU A 18 -8.92 35.82 34.01
CA LEU A 18 -7.65 35.28 33.52
C LEU A 18 -7.95 34.48 32.26
N SER A 19 -7.35 34.88 31.14
CA SER A 19 -7.36 34.09 29.92
C SER A 19 -6.91 32.69 30.27
N LYS A 20 -7.79 31.71 30.07
CA LYS A 20 -7.39 30.30 30.11
C LYS A 20 -6.19 30.15 29.17
N PRO A 21 -5.10 29.47 29.57
CA PRO A 21 -4.01 29.19 28.65
C PRO A 21 -4.58 28.52 27.40
N GLY A 22 -4.36 29.14 26.24
CA GLY A 22 -4.79 28.59 24.96
C GLY A 22 -4.22 27.19 24.78
N LYS A 23 -4.99 26.29 24.16
CA LYS A 23 -4.46 25.02 23.64
C LYS A 23 -3.21 25.36 22.82
N SER A 24 -2.07 24.78 23.19
CA SER A 24 -0.79 25.01 22.52
C SER A 24 -0.86 24.46 21.10
N LEU A 25 -1.15 25.33 20.13
CA LEU A 25 -1.09 25.02 18.69
C LEU A 25 0.29 24.51 18.25
N TYR A 26 1.34 24.74 19.07
CA TYR A 26 2.70 24.29 18.82
C TYR A 26 2.93 22.79 19.04
N SER A 27 2.11 22.12 19.86
CA SER A 27 2.37 20.73 20.25
C SER A 27 2.10 19.74 19.13
N ASP A 28 1.03 19.96 18.37
CA ASP A 28 0.61 19.05 17.31
C ASP A 28 1.56 19.12 16.10
N ASP A 29 2.05 20.31 15.74
CA ASP A 29 2.99 20.48 14.64
C ASP A 29 4.37 19.88 14.94
N MET A 30 4.87 20.02 16.18
CA MET A 30 6.11 19.34 16.59
C MET A 30 5.95 17.83 16.60
N THR A 31 4.79 17.32 17.01
CA THR A 31 4.50 15.88 17.00
C THR A 31 4.45 15.34 15.57
N TYR A 32 3.80 16.05 14.65
CA TYR A 32 3.80 15.73 13.22
C TYR A 32 5.22 15.72 12.63
N ILE A 33 6.04 16.74 12.89
CA ILE A 33 7.43 16.81 12.40
C ILE A 33 8.25 15.62 12.91
N ASN A 34 8.09 15.26 14.18
CA ASN A 34 8.78 14.10 14.77
C ASN A 34 8.31 12.77 14.17
N LEU A 35 7.02 12.63 13.85
CA LEU A 35 6.52 11.45 13.14
C LEU A 35 7.11 11.37 11.73
N VAL A 36 7.14 12.49 11.00
CA VAL A 36 7.74 12.55 9.66
C VAL A 36 9.22 12.16 9.71
N SER A 37 9.98 12.68 10.68
CA SER A 37 11.40 12.36 10.81
C SER A 37 11.64 10.88 11.15
N LEU A 38 10.85 10.29 12.05
CA LEU A 38 10.96 8.86 12.38
C LEU A 38 10.61 7.97 11.18
N ILE A 39 9.53 8.28 10.48
CA ILE A 39 9.08 7.50 9.31
C ILE A 39 10.10 7.59 8.17
N ASN A 40 10.73 8.75 7.94
CA ASN A 40 11.79 8.89 6.94
C ASN A 40 13.00 7.98 7.17
N LEU A 41 13.26 7.58 8.42
CA LEU A 41 14.36 6.68 8.78
C LEU A 41 14.01 5.19 8.63
N VAL A 42 12.75 4.85 8.30
CA VAL A 42 12.31 3.47 8.12
C VAL A 42 12.89 2.88 6.84
N ASN A 43 13.38 1.64 6.94
CA ASN A 43 13.77 0.79 5.82
C ASN A 43 13.41 -0.67 6.12
N SER A 44 13.68 -1.58 5.18
CA SER A 44 13.35 -3.01 5.33
C SER A 44 14.02 -3.70 6.52
N GLU A 45 15.20 -3.23 6.94
CA GLU A 45 16.00 -3.84 8.00
C GLU A 45 15.58 -3.36 9.39
N ASN A 46 15.12 -2.12 9.50
CA ASN A 46 14.82 -1.47 10.78
C ASN A 46 13.32 -1.23 11.03
N VAL A 47 12.44 -1.65 10.10
CA VAL A 47 11.00 -1.37 10.16
C VAL A 47 10.37 -1.74 11.49
N ALA A 48 10.73 -2.88 12.08
CA ALA A 48 10.19 -3.32 13.36
C ALA A 48 10.51 -2.34 14.50
N GLN A 49 11.79 -1.97 14.65
CA GLN A 49 12.25 -1.05 15.69
C GLN A 49 11.66 0.36 15.48
N LYS A 50 11.70 0.87 14.25
CA LYS A 50 11.20 2.22 13.96
C LYS A 50 9.70 2.34 14.08
N THR A 51 8.97 1.27 13.78
CA THR A 51 7.53 1.23 14.02
C THR A 51 7.21 1.31 15.52
N GLU A 52 7.99 0.64 16.38
CA GLU A 52 7.81 0.75 17.84
C GLU A 52 8.08 2.18 18.34
N ASP A 53 9.13 2.84 17.82
CA ASP A 53 9.41 4.25 18.12
C ASP A 53 8.24 5.16 17.72
N VAL A 54 7.65 4.92 16.53
CA VAL A 54 6.45 5.64 16.06
C VAL A 54 5.25 5.36 16.95
N MET A 55 5.00 4.10 17.32
CA MET A 55 3.90 3.73 18.21
C MET A 55 4.00 4.43 19.56
N LYS A 56 5.20 4.44 20.14
CA LYS A 56 5.47 5.12 21.41
C LYS A 56 5.18 6.62 21.31
N LEU A 57 5.64 7.27 20.24
CA LEU A 57 5.39 8.69 20.01
C LEU A 57 3.89 8.99 19.88
N ILE A 58 3.16 8.15 19.13
CA ILE A 58 1.69 8.26 19.02
C ILE A 58 1.04 8.15 20.41
N ASN A 59 1.37 7.11 21.17
CA ASN A 59 0.74 6.88 22.48
C ASN A 59 1.08 7.98 23.52
N GLU A 60 2.25 8.60 23.42
CA GLU A 60 2.69 9.63 24.38
C GLU A 60 2.23 11.04 24.02
N LYS A 61 2.12 11.36 22.73
CA LYS A 61 1.99 12.74 22.25
C LYS A 61 0.77 13.00 21.38
N VAL A 62 0.09 11.95 20.90
CA VAL A 62 -1.07 12.09 20.04
C VAL A 62 -2.34 11.82 20.83
N ASP A 63 -3.19 12.84 20.93
CA ASP A 63 -4.55 12.64 21.39
C ASP A 63 -5.33 11.82 20.34
N LYS A 64 -6.17 10.90 20.82
CA LYS A 64 -7.05 10.10 19.95
C LYS A 64 -7.98 10.96 19.11
N GLU A 65 -8.35 12.14 19.62
CA GLU A 65 -9.14 13.14 18.87
C GLU A 65 -8.36 13.71 17.67
N ASN A 66 -7.04 13.85 17.79
CA ASN A 66 -6.16 14.45 16.78
C ASN A 66 -5.57 13.43 15.80
N LEU A 67 -5.73 12.12 16.05
CA LEU A 67 -5.09 11.07 15.26
C LEU A 67 -5.49 11.12 13.78
N LYS A 68 -6.74 11.45 13.47
CA LYS A 68 -7.22 11.64 12.10
C LYS A 68 -6.55 12.83 11.41
N GLU A 69 -6.40 13.95 12.10
CA GLU A 69 -5.72 15.13 11.54
C GLU A 69 -4.24 14.82 11.25
N ILE A 70 -3.57 14.12 12.17
CA ILE A 70 -2.18 13.68 11.97
C ILE A 70 -2.09 12.73 10.79
N HIS A 71 -2.99 11.75 10.68
CA HIS A 71 -3.07 10.89 9.50
C HIS A 71 -3.21 11.70 8.21
N ASP A 72 -4.11 12.69 8.19
CA ASP A 72 -4.34 13.53 7.02
C ASP A 72 -3.10 14.36 6.63
N LYS A 73 -2.37 14.90 7.62
CA LYS A 73 -1.09 15.59 7.38
C LYS A 73 -0.03 14.64 6.81
N LEU A 74 0.13 13.45 7.40
CA LEU A 74 1.09 12.43 6.93
C LEU A 74 0.75 11.94 5.52
N TYR A 75 -0.53 11.71 5.23
CA TYR A 75 -0.98 11.30 3.91
C TYR A 75 -0.75 12.39 2.86
N SER A 76 -1.05 13.65 3.20
CA SER A 76 -0.74 14.79 2.33
C SER A 76 0.77 14.87 2.04
N TYR A 77 1.62 14.63 3.03
CA TYR A 77 3.07 14.59 2.82
C TYR A 77 3.48 13.41 1.92
N ALA A 78 2.90 12.24 2.10
CA ALA A 78 3.12 11.07 1.24
C ALA A 78 2.76 11.32 -0.23
N LEU A 79 1.69 12.07 -0.52
CA LEU A 79 1.36 12.44 -1.90
C LEU A 79 2.38 13.38 -2.54
N ASN A 80 3.18 14.11 -1.76
CA ASN A 80 4.22 15.00 -2.27
C ASN A 80 5.62 14.36 -2.21
N ASN A 81 5.79 13.24 -1.50
CA ASN A 81 7.05 12.54 -1.35
C ASN A 81 6.81 11.02 -1.45
N ARG A 82 7.17 10.46 -2.61
CA ARG A 82 6.99 9.05 -2.95
C ARG A 82 7.66 8.10 -1.94
N ASP A 83 8.93 8.33 -1.63
CA ASP A 83 9.72 7.49 -0.70
C ASP A 83 9.09 7.48 0.69
N PHE A 84 8.72 8.66 1.18
CA PHE A 84 8.00 8.76 2.45
C PHE A 84 6.67 7.98 2.42
N GLY A 85 5.90 8.07 1.33
CA GLY A 85 4.65 7.33 1.19
C GLY A 85 4.84 5.82 1.33
N LEU A 86 5.87 5.27 0.69
CA LEU A 86 6.20 3.84 0.79
C LEU A 86 6.58 3.45 2.23
N LYS A 87 7.39 4.27 2.91
CA LYS A 87 7.76 4.07 4.32
C LYS A 87 6.56 4.17 5.26
N LEU A 88 5.67 5.15 5.04
CA LEU A 88 4.43 5.31 5.79
C LEU A 88 3.56 4.05 5.68
N LEU A 89 3.42 3.51 4.48
CA LEU A 89 2.66 2.29 4.23
C LEU A 89 3.29 1.07 4.94
N MET A 90 4.63 0.96 4.95
CA MET A 90 5.33 -0.09 5.71
C MET A 90 4.99 -0.01 7.20
N VAL A 91 5.03 1.18 7.79
CA VAL A 91 4.69 1.42 9.20
C VAL A 91 3.22 1.08 9.48
N TYR A 92 2.29 1.55 8.64
CA TYR A 92 0.85 1.33 8.85
C TYR A 92 0.41 -0.12 8.69
N ASN A 93 1.15 -0.91 7.91
CA ASN A 93 0.92 -2.34 7.76
C ASN A 93 1.49 -3.18 8.89
N TYR A 94 2.34 -2.60 9.74
CA TYR A 94 2.91 -3.32 10.87
C TYR A 94 1.83 -3.61 11.94
N PRO A 95 1.77 -4.83 12.51
CA PRO A 95 0.65 -5.24 13.37
C PRO A 95 0.36 -4.32 14.56
N THR A 96 1.39 -3.72 15.15
CA THR A 96 1.26 -2.83 16.32
C THR A 96 0.57 -1.51 15.96
N ILE A 97 0.90 -0.91 14.81
CA ILE A 97 0.28 0.34 14.33
C ILE A 97 -1.11 0.09 13.75
N LYS A 98 -1.30 -1.04 13.05
CA LYS A 98 -2.54 -1.35 12.32
C LYS A 98 -3.81 -1.27 13.17
N ASN A 99 -3.65 -1.50 14.48
CA ASN A 99 -4.72 -1.52 15.48
C ASN A 99 -4.85 -0.24 16.30
N ILE A 100 -3.99 0.77 16.09
CA ILE A 100 -4.12 2.07 16.75
C ILE A 100 -5.34 2.78 16.18
N CYS A 101 -6.28 3.14 17.06
CA CYS A 101 -7.55 3.78 16.72
C CYS A 101 -7.67 5.18 17.28
N ASP A 102 -8.39 6.02 16.55
CA ASP A 102 -8.87 7.32 17.01
C ASP A 102 -10.00 7.17 18.05
N SER A 103 -10.56 8.30 18.48
CA SER A 103 -11.67 8.35 19.43
C SER A 103 -12.96 7.71 18.88
N GLU A 104 -13.11 7.59 17.56
CA GLU A 104 -14.23 6.95 16.88
C GLU A 104 -14.01 5.43 16.65
N GLY A 105 -12.87 4.88 17.08
CA GLY A 105 -12.54 3.47 16.85
C GLY A 105 -12.12 3.16 15.41
N THR A 106 -11.80 4.17 14.61
CA THR A 106 -11.23 3.99 13.27
C THR A 106 -9.71 3.92 13.37
N SER A 107 -9.12 2.84 12.84
CA SER A 107 -7.67 2.69 12.86
C SER A 107 -6.96 3.52 11.79
N LEU A 108 -5.68 3.83 12.01
CA LEU A 108 -4.82 4.49 11.01
C LEU A 108 -4.84 3.76 9.66
N TYR A 109 -4.81 2.42 9.71
CA TYR A 109 -4.95 1.58 8.52
C TYR A 109 -6.29 1.80 7.80
N LYS A 110 -7.41 1.86 8.55
CA LYS A 110 -8.74 2.14 7.96
C LYS A 110 -8.82 3.55 7.37
N HIS A 111 -8.20 4.56 7.99
CA HIS A 111 -8.11 5.89 7.42
C HIS A 111 -7.35 5.90 6.09
N LEU A 112 -6.23 5.17 6.02
CA LEU A 112 -5.48 5.01 4.77
C LEU A 112 -6.32 4.36 3.66
N VAL A 113 -7.05 3.28 3.97
CA VAL A 113 -7.92 2.62 2.98
C VAL A 113 -9.03 3.56 2.50
N LYS A 114 -9.63 4.36 3.40
CA LYS A 114 -10.61 5.40 3.03
C LYS A 114 -9.98 6.43 2.09
N ARG A 115 -8.73 6.83 2.33
CA ARG A 115 -8.00 7.76 1.44
C ARG A 115 -7.80 7.20 0.03
N PHE A 116 -7.42 5.92 -0.10
CA PHE A 116 -7.33 5.29 -1.42
C PHE A 116 -8.65 5.29 -2.18
N GLN A 117 -9.77 5.00 -1.49
CA GLN A 117 -11.08 5.07 -2.12
C GLN A 117 -11.41 6.50 -2.58
N ILE A 118 -11.19 7.51 -1.73
CA ILE A 118 -11.43 8.92 -2.07
C ILE A 118 -10.60 9.35 -3.28
N ASP A 119 -9.32 9.00 -3.30
CA ASP A 119 -8.41 9.36 -4.40
C ASP A 119 -8.78 8.63 -5.69
N TYR A 120 -9.29 7.41 -5.62
CA TYR A 120 -9.82 6.68 -6.77
C TYR A 120 -11.09 7.30 -7.33
N GLU A 121 -12.06 7.63 -6.46
CA GLU A 121 -13.29 8.31 -6.87
C GLU A 121 -13.01 9.67 -7.49
N LYS A 122 -11.97 10.38 -7.01
CA LYS A 122 -11.54 11.70 -7.49
C LYS A 122 -10.34 11.66 -8.43
N ARG A 123 -9.98 10.50 -8.99
CA ARG A 123 -8.72 10.30 -9.74
C ARG A 123 -8.53 11.27 -10.91
N LYS A 124 -9.60 11.59 -11.62
CA LYS A 124 -9.59 12.55 -12.74
C LYS A 124 -9.25 13.97 -12.26
N ASP A 125 -9.91 14.41 -11.20
CA ASP A 125 -9.64 15.71 -10.58
C ASP A 125 -8.24 15.78 -9.98
N LEU A 126 -7.79 14.70 -9.33
CA LEU A 126 -6.46 14.62 -8.72
C LEU A 126 -5.39 14.78 -9.79
N ARG A 127 -5.49 14.04 -10.90
CA ARG A 127 -4.57 14.14 -12.03
C ARG A 127 -4.54 15.54 -12.63
N GLN A 128 -5.72 16.14 -12.84
CA GLN A 128 -5.81 17.48 -13.42
C GLN A 128 -5.19 18.55 -12.52
N LYS A 129 -5.37 18.43 -11.20
CA LYS A 129 -4.85 19.40 -10.22
C LYS A 129 -3.35 19.25 -9.99
N ASN A 130 -2.87 18.02 -9.87
CA ASN A 130 -1.48 17.74 -9.57
C ASN A 130 -1.08 16.33 -10.04
N ALA A 131 -0.40 16.26 -11.18
CA ALA A 131 0.04 15.00 -11.76
C ALA A 131 1.00 14.22 -10.85
N VAL A 132 1.89 14.91 -10.12
CA VAL A 132 2.84 14.26 -9.19
C VAL A 132 2.10 13.57 -8.04
N GLN A 133 1.10 14.24 -7.46
CA GLN A 133 0.28 13.63 -6.42
C GLN A 133 -0.55 12.46 -6.95
N PHE A 134 -1.03 12.55 -8.19
CA PHE A 134 -1.69 11.43 -8.86
C PHE A 134 -0.75 10.23 -9.01
N HIS A 135 0.48 10.42 -9.52
CA HIS A 135 1.49 9.35 -9.63
C HIS A 135 1.76 8.70 -8.27
N ASN A 136 2.00 9.51 -7.25
CA ASN A 136 2.28 9.01 -5.90
C ASN A 136 1.09 8.28 -5.30
N ALA A 137 -0.14 8.72 -5.55
CA ALA A 137 -1.34 8.00 -5.15
C ALA A 137 -1.45 6.63 -5.83
N VAL A 138 -1.17 6.54 -7.14
CA VAL A 138 -1.17 5.26 -7.88
C VAL A 138 -0.13 4.30 -7.32
N VAL A 139 1.11 4.76 -7.14
CA VAL A 139 2.21 3.95 -6.59
C VAL A 139 1.92 3.49 -5.17
N LEU A 140 1.38 4.36 -4.33
CA LEU A 140 1.05 4.02 -2.95
C LEU A 140 -0.10 3.01 -2.88
N PHE A 141 -1.12 3.19 -3.72
CA PHE A 141 -2.24 2.25 -3.85
C PHE A 141 -1.80 0.87 -4.36
N SER A 142 -0.93 0.84 -5.37
CA SER A 142 -0.42 -0.42 -5.92
C SER A 142 0.47 -1.16 -4.92
N LYS A 143 1.33 -0.43 -4.20
CA LYS A 143 2.11 -1.00 -3.11
C LYS A 143 1.21 -1.54 -2.01
N TYR A 144 0.11 -0.84 -1.69
CA TYR A 144 -0.89 -1.33 -0.75
C TYR A 144 -1.51 -2.66 -1.22
N LEU A 145 -1.84 -2.77 -2.50
CA LEU A 145 -2.38 -4.00 -3.10
C LEU A 145 -1.44 -5.20 -2.90
N SER A 146 -0.12 -5.00 -2.96
CA SER A 146 0.87 -6.06 -2.71
C SER A 146 0.88 -6.60 -1.28
N TYR A 147 0.26 -5.91 -0.31
CA TYR A 147 0.13 -6.37 1.08
C TYR A 147 -1.18 -7.12 1.36
N ILE A 148 -2.11 -7.16 0.40
CA ILE A 148 -3.43 -7.77 0.59
C ILE A 148 -3.40 -9.21 0.12
N VAL A 149 -4.10 -10.09 0.82
CA VAL A 149 -4.24 -11.50 0.42
C VAL A 149 -5.00 -11.61 -0.91
N HIS A 150 -4.36 -12.29 -1.88
CA HIS A 150 -4.77 -12.34 -3.30
C HIS A 150 -6.08 -13.09 -3.57
N SER A 151 -6.69 -13.74 -2.57
CA SER A 151 -7.84 -14.65 -2.74
C SER A 151 -9.20 -14.05 -2.37
N SER A 152 -9.29 -12.75 -2.06
CA SER A 152 -10.56 -12.12 -1.64
C SER A 152 -11.27 -11.43 -2.81
N CYS A 153 -12.62 -11.42 -2.83
CA CYS A 153 -13.38 -10.60 -3.81
C CYS A 153 -12.99 -9.11 -3.76
N LYS A 154 -12.52 -8.63 -2.60
CA LYS A 154 -12.00 -7.27 -2.42
C LYS A 154 -10.71 -7.05 -3.22
N PHE A 155 -9.86 -8.06 -3.33
CA PHE A 155 -8.64 -8.01 -4.13
C PHE A 155 -8.95 -7.81 -5.61
N LEU A 156 -9.96 -8.53 -6.15
CA LEU A 156 -10.38 -8.36 -7.54
C LEU A 156 -10.90 -6.93 -7.81
N ALA A 157 -11.69 -6.36 -6.91
CA ALA A 157 -12.16 -4.98 -7.06
C ALA A 157 -11.01 -3.96 -7.07
N LEU A 158 -10.00 -4.15 -6.22
CA LEU A 158 -8.82 -3.28 -6.18
C LEU A 158 -7.91 -3.45 -7.41
N GLN A 159 -7.79 -4.67 -7.95
CA GLN A 159 -7.11 -4.90 -9.23
C GLN A 159 -7.83 -4.19 -10.38
N SER A 160 -9.17 -4.21 -10.41
CA SER A 160 -9.91 -3.43 -11.41
C SER A 160 -9.64 -1.93 -11.27
N ALA A 161 -9.57 -1.41 -10.05
CA ALA A 161 -9.22 -0.01 -9.82
C ALA A 161 -7.78 0.32 -10.27
N LEU A 162 -6.84 -0.61 -10.10
CA LEU A 162 -5.48 -0.47 -10.63
C LEU A 162 -5.47 -0.43 -12.16
N MET A 163 -6.26 -1.28 -12.83
CA MET A 163 -6.39 -1.27 -14.29
C MET A 163 -6.90 0.08 -14.81
N ASP A 164 -7.92 0.65 -14.16
CA ASP A 164 -8.43 2.00 -14.45
C ASP A 164 -7.32 3.07 -14.35
N TYR A 165 -6.49 3.00 -13.30
CA TYR A 165 -5.34 3.92 -13.18
C TYR A 165 -4.31 3.72 -14.29
N MET A 166 -4.01 2.47 -14.64
CA MET A 166 -3.06 2.15 -15.71
C MET A 166 -3.54 2.61 -17.09
N GLU A 167 -4.84 2.52 -17.36
CA GLU A 167 -5.44 3.09 -18.57
C GLU A 167 -5.26 4.61 -18.61
N MET A 168 -5.55 5.30 -17.49
CA MET A 168 -5.34 6.74 -17.39
C MET A 168 -3.87 7.13 -17.66
N LEU A 169 -2.91 6.40 -17.10
CA LEU A 169 -1.48 6.67 -17.33
C LEU A 169 -1.09 6.56 -18.82
N LEU A 170 -1.74 5.68 -19.59
CA LEU A 170 -1.49 5.60 -21.02
C LEU A 170 -2.11 6.75 -21.84
N GLU A 171 -2.90 7.67 -21.29
CA GLU A 171 -3.58 8.69 -22.11
C GLU A 171 -2.63 9.73 -22.74
N THR A 172 -1.57 10.14 -22.04
CA THR A 172 -0.74 11.30 -22.46
C THR A 172 0.58 10.90 -23.15
N GLY A 173 1.12 9.72 -22.82
CA GLY A 173 2.46 9.30 -23.26
C GLY A 173 3.62 10.04 -22.59
N SER A 174 3.37 10.83 -21.53
CA SER A 174 4.44 11.52 -20.80
C SER A 174 5.43 10.51 -20.19
N PRO A 175 6.73 10.85 -20.08
CA PRO A 175 7.72 9.96 -19.50
C PRO A 175 7.32 9.45 -18.11
N GLU A 176 6.79 10.34 -17.26
CA GLU A 176 6.41 10.06 -15.88
C GLU A 176 5.18 9.14 -15.82
N ASP A 177 4.15 9.39 -16.64
CA ASP A 177 2.97 8.52 -16.69
C ASP A 177 3.37 7.11 -17.14
N ILE A 178 4.18 7.02 -18.21
CA ILE A 178 4.60 5.75 -18.80
C ILE A 178 5.56 4.99 -17.87
N GLN A 179 6.41 5.69 -17.14
CA GLN A 179 7.25 5.09 -16.10
C GLN A 179 6.38 4.43 -15.03
N VAL A 180 5.44 5.19 -14.45
CA VAL A 180 4.55 4.66 -13.39
C VAL A 180 3.72 3.50 -13.91
N PHE A 181 3.20 3.58 -15.15
CA PHE A 181 2.49 2.46 -15.81
C PHE A 181 3.35 1.19 -15.85
N THR A 182 4.60 1.34 -16.28
CA THR A 182 5.55 0.23 -16.43
C THR A 182 5.90 -0.38 -15.09
N GLU A 183 6.09 0.44 -14.05
CA GLU A 183 6.29 -0.02 -12.68
C GLU A 183 5.11 -0.89 -12.19
N GLN A 184 3.87 -0.53 -12.54
CA GLN A 184 2.71 -1.33 -12.14
C GLN A 184 2.69 -2.70 -12.84
N LEU A 185 3.12 -2.77 -14.10
CA LEU A 185 3.26 -4.04 -14.82
C LEU A 185 4.36 -4.93 -14.24
N ILE A 186 5.48 -4.34 -13.80
CA ILE A 186 6.56 -5.09 -13.13
C ILE A 186 6.03 -5.78 -11.89
N VAL A 187 5.25 -5.06 -11.07
CA VAL A 187 4.79 -5.59 -9.76
C VAL A 187 3.57 -6.47 -9.90
N HIS A 188 2.61 -6.10 -10.76
CA HIS A 188 1.28 -6.73 -10.79
C HIS A 188 0.97 -7.48 -12.08
N GLY A 189 1.82 -7.39 -13.11
CA GLY A 189 1.55 -7.95 -14.45
C GLY A 189 1.18 -9.43 -14.43
N ASN A 190 1.91 -10.27 -13.70
CA ASN A 190 1.60 -11.71 -13.60
C ASN A 190 0.23 -11.99 -12.96
N ASN A 191 -0.11 -11.26 -11.89
CA ASN A 191 -1.40 -11.39 -11.21
C ASN A 191 -2.55 -10.85 -12.08
N LEU A 192 -2.33 -9.76 -12.80
CA LEU A 192 -3.31 -9.19 -13.73
C LEU A 192 -3.51 -10.11 -14.94
N HIS A 193 -2.45 -10.75 -15.45
CA HIS A 193 -2.54 -11.72 -16.53
C HIS A 193 -3.38 -12.94 -16.13
N SER A 194 -3.27 -13.36 -14.87
CA SER A 194 -4.03 -14.49 -14.35
C SER A 194 -5.51 -14.17 -14.09
N SER A 195 -5.81 -12.97 -13.57
CA SER A 195 -7.17 -12.59 -13.14
C SER A 195 -7.96 -11.75 -14.16
N TYR A 196 -7.29 -11.03 -15.05
CA TYR A 196 -7.83 -10.00 -15.94
C TYR A 196 -7.22 -10.04 -17.34
N LYS A 197 -6.91 -11.25 -17.85
CA LYS A 197 -6.18 -11.48 -19.10
C LYS A 197 -6.64 -10.60 -20.26
N GLU A 198 -7.93 -10.67 -20.62
CA GLU A 198 -8.48 -9.95 -21.79
C GLU A 198 -8.31 -8.43 -21.65
N LYS A 199 -8.66 -7.87 -20.48
CA LYS A 199 -8.47 -6.42 -20.22
C LYS A 199 -7.02 -6.00 -20.25
N LEU A 200 -6.11 -6.87 -19.78
CA LEU A 200 -4.68 -6.60 -19.84
C LEU A 200 -4.17 -6.65 -21.28
N GLU A 201 -4.64 -7.59 -22.10
CA GLU A 201 -4.33 -7.66 -23.52
C GLU A 201 -4.77 -6.37 -24.24
N ASP A 202 -5.99 -5.90 -24.00
CA ASP A 202 -6.49 -4.63 -24.54
C ASP A 202 -5.61 -3.44 -24.14
N LEU A 203 -5.26 -3.35 -22.85
CA LEU A 203 -4.38 -2.31 -22.33
C LEU A 203 -2.98 -2.37 -22.98
N MET A 204 -2.47 -3.56 -23.24
CA MET A 204 -1.18 -3.76 -23.92
C MET A 204 -1.26 -3.49 -25.43
N ILE A 205 -2.43 -3.58 -26.06
CA ILE A 205 -2.65 -3.03 -27.41
C ILE A 205 -2.56 -1.50 -27.37
N THR A 206 -3.17 -0.83 -26.39
CA THR A 206 -3.04 0.62 -26.22
C THR A 206 -1.58 1.03 -26.02
N ALA A 207 -0.80 0.28 -25.23
CA ALA A 207 0.63 0.51 -25.04
C ALA A 207 1.42 0.45 -26.36
N ARG A 208 1.12 -0.54 -27.22
CA ARG A 208 1.73 -0.66 -28.56
C ARG A 208 1.35 0.49 -29.48
N GLN A 209 0.08 0.89 -29.47
CA GLN A 209 -0.39 2.05 -30.23
C GLN A 209 0.30 3.34 -29.78
N MET A 210 0.54 3.49 -28.47
CA MET A 210 1.30 4.62 -27.93
C MET A 210 2.76 4.60 -28.41
N LEU A 211 3.41 3.43 -28.38
CA LEU A 211 4.81 3.26 -28.77
C LEU A 211 5.08 3.74 -30.19
N ILE A 212 4.15 3.54 -31.12
CA ILE A 212 4.33 3.91 -32.54
C ILE A 212 4.00 5.37 -32.86
N LYS A 213 3.49 6.17 -31.91
CA LYS A 213 3.24 7.60 -32.14
C LYS A 213 4.55 8.32 -32.43
N GLU A 214 4.56 9.26 -33.38
CA GLU A 214 5.77 9.96 -33.82
C GLU A 214 6.40 10.81 -32.70
N ASN A 215 5.58 11.57 -31.97
CA ASN A 215 6.01 12.56 -30.98
C ASN A 215 6.27 12.01 -29.57
N LEU A 216 6.52 10.70 -29.45
CA LEU A 216 6.77 10.07 -28.15
C LEU A 216 8.24 10.23 -27.75
N SER A 217 8.47 10.63 -26.49
CA SER A 217 9.82 10.79 -25.94
C SER A 217 10.62 9.49 -26.01
N PHE A 218 11.94 9.60 -26.08
CA PHE A 218 12.84 8.45 -26.04
C PHE A 218 12.63 7.60 -24.78
N MET A 219 12.49 8.24 -23.62
CA MET A 219 12.29 7.57 -22.33
C MET A 219 10.96 6.81 -22.28
N SER A 220 9.87 7.43 -22.71
CA SER A 220 8.56 6.78 -22.82
C SER A 220 8.62 5.57 -23.77
N ARG A 221 9.31 5.68 -24.91
CA ARG A 221 9.49 4.55 -25.85
C ARG A 221 10.23 3.39 -25.20
N GLN A 222 11.28 3.66 -24.41
CA GLN A 222 12.04 2.62 -23.72
C GLN A 222 11.19 1.87 -22.69
N PHE A 223 10.43 2.59 -21.89
CA PHE A 223 9.52 2.00 -20.90
C PHE A 223 8.40 1.17 -21.55
N LEU A 224 7.77 1.69 -22.60
CA LEU A 224 6.75 0.94 -23.34
C LEU A 224 7.33 -0.32 -24.01
N LEU A 225 8.53 -0.23 -24.60
CA LEU A 225 9.19 -1.39 -25.17
C LEU A 225 9.47 -2.46 -24.09
N TYR A 226 9.95 -2.05 -22.93
CA TYR A 226 10.15 -2.95 -21.80
C TYR A 226 8.85 -3.61 -21.33
N ALA A 227 7.76 -2.83 -21.21
CA ALA A 227 6.45 -3.35 -20.86
C ALA A 227 5.94 -4.39 -21.87
N ILE A 228 6.15 -4.16 -23.17
CA ILE A 228 5.79 -5.10 -24.24
C ILE A 228 6.64 -6.37 -24.17
N ASP A 229 7.96 -6.24 -23.94
CA ASP A 229 8.83 -7.40 -23.77
C ASP A 229 8.41 -8.24 -22.55
N LEU A 230 8.00 -7.61 -21.44
CA LEU A 230 7.46 -8.30 -20.27
C LEU A 230 6.18 -9.06 -20.63
N GLU A 231 5.22 -8.43 -21.29
CA GLU A 231 3.98 -9.09 -21.70
C GLU A 231 4.24 -10.26 -22.67
N SER A 232 5.20 -10.13 -23.60
CA SER A 232 5.60 -11.23 -24.50
C SER A 232 6.14 -12.47 -23.78
N LYS A 233 6.52 -12.31 -22.51
CA LYS A 233 6.96 -13.36 -21.59
C LYS A 233 5.94 -13.69 -20.51
N ASN A 234 4.68 -13.27 -20.66
CA ASN A 234 3.64 -13.40 -19.65
C ASN A 234 4.10 -12.85 -18.28
N PHE A 235 4.84 -11.74 -18.31
CA PHE A 235 5.38 -11.05 -17.13
C PHE A 235 6.37 -11.87 -16.29
N ASN A 236 6.93 -12.93 -16.87
CA ASN A 236 8.07 -13.65 -16.29
C ASN A 236 9.37 -12.85 -16.45
N PRO A 237 10.43 -13.20 -15.68
CA PRO A 237 11.74 -12.61 -15.86
C PRO A 237 12.19 -12.57 -17.32
N LEU A 238 12.63 -11.41 -17.80
CA LEU A 238 13.23 -11.31 -19.13
C LEU A 238 14.56 -12.08 -19.18
N PRO A 239 14.98 -12.57 -20.35
CA PRO A 239 16.33 -13.12 -20.53
C PRO A 239 17.44 -12.15 -20.10
N LYS A 240 18.56 -12.67 -19.59
CA LYS A 240 19.69 -11.87 -19.06
C LYS A 240 20.20 -10.80 -20.03
N TYR A 241 20.15 -11.04 -21.35
CA TYR A 241 20.59 -10.05 -22.33
C TYR A 241 19.65 -8.85 -22.42
N LEU A 242 18.33 -9.05 -22.33
CA LEU A 242 17.35 -7.97 -22.24
C LEU A 242 17.45 -7.25 -20.90
N GLN A 243 17.59 -7.99 -19.79
CA GLN A 243 17.81 -7.36 -18.48
C GLN A 243 19.03 -6.42 -18.50
N LYS A 244 20.16 -6.86 -19.10
CA LYS A 244 21.35 -6.03 -19.29
C LYS A 244 21.08 -4.81 -20.18
N PHE A 245 20.37 -5.00 -21.30
CA PHE A 245 19.99 -3.91 -22.19
C PHE A 245 19.20 -2.84 -21.44
N TYR A 246 18.11 -3.23 -20.77
CA TYR A 246 17.25 -2.30 -20.03
C TYR A 246 17.94 -1.67 -18.84
N LYS A 247 18.73 -2.43 -18.06
CA LYS A 247 19.56 -1.87 -16.99
C LYS A 247 20.47 -0.76 -17.51
N LEU A 248 21.16 -0.97 -18.63
CA LEU A 248 22.02 0.07 -19.22
C LEU A 248 21.23 1.29 -19.68
N GLN A 249 20.02 1.12 -20.22
CA GLN A 249 19.19 2.24 -20.64
C GLN A 249 18.66 3.04 -19.45
N PHE A 250 18.21 2.34 -18.42
CA PHE A 250 17.59 2.91 -17.24
C PHE A 250 18.62 3.56 -16.31
N THR A 251 19.76 2.92 -16.03
CA THR A 251 20.81 3.50 -15.19
C THR A 251 21.44 4.77 -15.78
N LYS A 252 21.38 4.96 -17.11
CA LYS A 252 21.79 6.23 -17.74
C LYS A 252 20.81 7.37 -17.51
N ASN A 253 19.57 7.06 -17.14
CA ASN A 253 18.46 8.01 -17.07
C ASN A 253 17.86 8.18 -15.65
N PHE A 254 18.24 7.35 -14.67
CA PHE A 254 17.76 7.40 -13.29
C PHE A 254 18.75 8.06 -12.31
N LYS A 255 18.23 8.77 -11.31
CA LYS A 255 19.00 9.23 -10.14
C LYS A 255 19.08 8.09 -9.11
N GLU A 256 20.07 8.10 -8.22
CA GLU A 256 20.33 7.05 -7.21
C GLU A 256 19.15 6.72 -6.26
N GLU A 257 18.07 7.51 -6.29
CA GLU A 257 16.87 7.35 -5.47
C GLU A 257 15.85 6.33 -6.03
N ASP A 258 15.98 5.85 -7.28
CA ASP A 258 15.05 4.90 -7.95
C ASP A 258 15.46 3.41 -7.81
N ASN A 259 16.14 3.05 -6.71
CA ASN A 259 16.76 1.73 -6.53
C ASN A 259 15.77 0.55 -6.56
N ASP A 260 14.49 0.74 -6.24
CA ASP A 260 13.51 -0.35 -6.22
C ASP A 260 13.19 -0.92 -7.61
N ILE A 261 13.23 -0.09 -8.66
CA ILE A 261 13.01 -0.53 -10.05
C ILE A 261 14.24 -1.28 -10.54
N ILE A 262 15.44 -0.76 -10.24
CA ILE A 262 16.72 -1.40 -10.58
C ILE A 262 16.88 -2.74 -9.85
N ASN A 263 16.45 -2.81 -8.59
CA ASN A 263 16.44 -4.06 -7.81
C ASN A 263 15.37 -5.04 -8.32
N SER A 264 14.20 -4.56 -8.73
CA SER A 264 13.17 -5.39 -9.37
C SER A 264 13.63 -5.92 -10.74
N LEU A 265 14.48 -5.19 -11.47
CA LEU A 265 15.14 -5.64 -12.70
C LEU A 265 16.18 -6.75 -12.46
N SER A 266 16.73 -6.86 -11.24
CA SER A 266 17.73 -7.89 -10.87
C SER A 266 17.18 -9.06 -10.03
N ASN A 267 16.05 -8.88 -9.33
CA ASN A 267 15.52 -9.85 -8.36
C ASN A 267 14.33 -10.67 -8.86
N ILE A 268 14.06 -10.70 -10.17
CA ILE A 268 13.16 -11.71 -10.73
C ILE A 268 13.93 -13.03 -10.88
N ASN A 269 14.31 -13.63 -9.75
CA ASN A 269 14.83 -14.98 -9.65
C ASN A 269 14.33 -15.62 -8.34
N VAL A 270 13.44 -16.60 -8.50
CA VAL A 270 13.45 -17.89 -7.82
C VAL A 270 13.04 -17.91 -6.34
N GLU A 271 11.72 -17.94 -6.11
CA GLU A 271 11.18 -18.94 -5.19
C GLU A 271 11.16 -20.28 -5.94
N ASP A 272 12.26 -21.05 -5.93
CA ASP A 272 12.23 -22.49 -6.27
C ASP A 272 12.52 -23.28 -5.01
N GLU A 273 11.55 -24.14 -4.69
CA GLU A 273 11.78 -25.57 -4.47
C GLU A 273 13.21 -25.99 -4.10
N HIS A 274 13.46 -26.13 -2.81
CA HIS A 274 14.43 -27.12 -2.33
C HIS A 274 13.70 -28.21 -1.55
N LEU A 275 13.16 -29.16 -2.29
CA LEU A 275 13.03 -30.54 -1.84
C LEU A 275 13.68 -31.46 -2.88
N SER A 276 14.61 -32.28 -2.37
CA SER A 276 15.35 -33.36 -3.01
C SER A 276 16.65 -33.01 -3.75
N SER A 277 17.78 -33.27 -3.08
CA SER A 277 18.70 -34.30 -3.58
C SER A 277 19.62 -34.76 -2.45
N THR A 278 19.41 -35.97 -1.94
CA THR A 278 20.50 -36.86 -1.51
C THR A 278 20.03 -38.30 -1.73
N ASN A 279 20.55 -38.90 -2.81
CA ASN A 279 20.57 -40.34 -2.97
C ASN A 279 21.73 -40.89 -2.13
N GLU A 280 21.45 -41.91 -1.31
CA GLU A 280 22.28 -43.12 -1.23
C GLU A 280 21.44 -44.31 -0.73
N PRO A 281 21.75 -45.54 -1.16
CA PRO A 281 20.81 -46.64 -1.18
C PRO A 281 20.85 -47.47 0.10
N ASN A 282 19.71 -48.01 0.52
CA ASN A 282 19.72 -49.24 1.28
C ASN A 282 18.50 -50.08 0.95
N ASP A 283 18.77 -51.25 0.37
CA ASP A 283 17.86 -52.36 0.20
C ASP A 283 17.26 -52.77 1.55
N GLN A 284 15.93 -52.92 1.60
CA GLN A 284 15.30 -54.13 2.15
C GLN A 284 13.78 -54.12 1.90
N LYS A 285 13.36 -55.15 1.14
CA LYS A 285 12.05 -55.82 1.07
C LYS A 285 10.97 -55.34 2.05
N TYR A 286 9.75 -55.10 1.56
CA TYR A 286 8.56 -55.92 1.85
C TYR A 286 7.37 -55.54 0.94
N GLN A 287 6.51 -56.52 0.72
CA GLN A 287 5.52 -56.66 -0.34
C GLN A 287 4.24 -55.84 -0.15
N SER A 288 3.66 -55.43 -1.30
CA SER A 288 2.27 -55.61 -1.74
C SER A 288 1.14 -55.71 -0.69
N THR A 289 0.14 -54.83 -0.73
CA THR A 289 -1.19 -55.08 -1.32
C THR A 289 -2.20 -53.98 -0.96
N CYS A 290 -3.06 -53.66 -1.93
CA CYS A 290 -4.29 -52.91 -1.78
C CYS A 290 -5.44 -53.89 -1.46
N ALA A 291 -6.25 -53.67 -0.42
CA ALA A 291 -7.55 -54.35 -0.26
C ALA A 291 -8.51 -53.66 0.74
N ASN A 292 -9.55 -53.05 0.19
CA ASN A 292 -10.99 -53.22 0.49
C ASN A 292 -11.52 -53.51 1.93
N SER A 293 -12.41 -52.61 2.36
CA SER A 293 -13.83 -52.86 2.67
C SER A 293 -14.31 -53.19 4.10
N ARG A 294 -15.51 -52.63 4.37
CA ARG A 294 -16.60 -53.06 5.30
C ARG A 294 -16.46 -52.76 6.79
N GLY A 295 -17.52 -52.15 7.34
CA GLY A 295 -17.91 -52.40 8.73
C GLY A 295 -18.73 -51.34 9.43
N LEU A 296 -19.97 -51.07 8.98
CA LEU A 296 -21.02 -50.53 9.87
C LEU A 296 -21.27 -51.54 11.02
N ARG A 297 -21.32 -51.06 12.27
CA ARG A 297 -22.01 -51.76 13.37
C ARG A 297 -22.83 -50.80 14.21
N ALA A 298 -24.12 -51.11 14.26
CA ALA A 298 -25.11 -50.57 15.18
C ALA A 298 -24.95 -51.17 16.59
N ILE A 299 -25.38 -50.42 17.61
CA ILE A 299 -25.76 -50.95 18.92
C ILE A 299 -27.15 -50.39 19.28
N ARG A 300 -28.10 -51.33 19.51
CA ARG A 300 -29.45 -51.19 20.10
C ARG A 300 -29.34 -50.61 21.53
N GLY A 301 -30.24 -49.81 22.10
CA GLY A 301 -31.70 -49.88 22.18
C GLY A 301 -32.13 -50.29 23.60
N LEU A 302 -32.65 -49.35 24.40
CA LEU A 302 -33.33 -49.44 25.72
C LEU A 302 -33.91 -48.02 25.98
N GLY A 303 -35.18 -47.72 26.30
CA GLY A 303 -36.44 -48.43 26.45
C GLY A 303 -37.53 -47.42 26.91
N ALA A 304 -38.81 -47.72 26.60
CA ALA A 304 -40.10 -47.19 27.12
C ALA A 304 -40.35 -45.65 27.12
N ALA A 305 -41.39 -45.07 26.50
CA ALA A 305 -42.84 -45.33 26.46
C ALA A 305 -43.59 -45.02 27.78
N ASP A 306 -44.27 -43.86 27.78
CA ASP A 306 -45.34 -43.36 28.66
C ASP A 306 -46.23 -42.52 27.70
N VAL A 307 -47.56 -42.59 27.56
CA VAL A 307 -48.71 -42.97 28.41
C VAL A 307 -49.91 -43.30 27.48
N PRO A 308 -50.90 -44.14 27.85
CA PRO A 308 -52.21 -44.17 27.19
C PRO A 308 -53.30 -43.45 28.00
N LYS A 309 -54.14 -42.67 27.27
CA LYS A 309 -55.47 -42.10 27.62
C LYS A 309 -55.64 -41.36 28.95
#